data_AF-A0A5N5T6X9-F1
#
_entry.id   AF-A0A5N5T6X9-F1
#
_cell.length_a   1.000
_cell.length_b   1.000
_cell.length_c   1.000
_cell.angle_alpha   90.00
_cell.angle_beta   90.00
_cell.angle_gamma   90.00
#
_symmetry.space_group_name_H-M   'P 1'
#
loop_
_entity.id
_entity.type
_entity.pdbx_description
1 polymer ?
#
loop_
_entity_poly.entity_id
_entity_poly.type
_entity_poly.pdbx_seq_one_letter_code
_entity_poly.pdbx_strand_id
1 'polypeptide(L)'
;MDEIEFLDNSRFSTLDYVLLVSILSISFIIGLITSLKGNKSPEEFLLGNRNFSPISVSMSLLTTIISAVNIVGITTEVYVYGTQLSPMSLGCMAGIAFSIVVIIPVIYPLKLISIHEYIDLRFHAPRLQIFMTIIAGFNAHVWIGLALYATSLALSAVSPISFTVFILVIGSVCTIYST
;
A
#
# COMPACT_ATOMS: atom_id res chain seq x y z
N MET A 1 25.91 13.08 -30.14
CA MET A 1 24.89 12.48 -31.03
C MET A 1 24.29 11.24 -30.37
N ASP A 2 25.06 10.50 -29.57
CA ASP A 2 24.59 9.38 -28.74
C ASP A 2 23.67 9.76 -27.56
N GLU A 3 23.79 10.96 -26.98
CA GLU A 3 22.87 11.43 -25.93
C GLU A 3 21.44 11.70 -26.45
N ILE A 4 21.28 12.07 -27.72
CA ILE A 4 19.96 12.38 -28.31
C ILE A 4 19.24 11.09 -28.74
N GLU A 5 19.99 10.04 -29.09
CA GLU A 5 19.43 8.72 -29.42
C GLU A 5 19.04 7.92 -28.16
N PHE A 6 19.66 8.21 -27.02
CA PHE A 6 19.22 7.71 -25.70
C PHE A 6 17.90 8.36 -25.26
N LEU A 7 17.69 9.64 -25.61
CA LEU A 7 16.43 10.35 -25.34
C LEU A 7 15.28 9.91 -26.26
N ASP A 8 15.56 9.43 -27.48
CA ASP A 8 14.52 8.92 -28.39
C ASP A 8 14.02 7.51 -28.00
N ASN A 9 14.87 6.71 -27.35
CA ASN A 9 14.49 5.43 -26.72
C ASN A 9 13.83 5.61 -25.33
N SER A 10 13.68 6.84 -24.84
CA SER A 10 13.08 7.18 -23.54
C SER A 10 11.56 7.43 -23.62
N ARG A 11 10.88 6.77 -24.56
CA ARG A 11 9.41 6.78 -24.67
C ARG A 11 8.93 5.37 -24.34
N PHE A 12 7.89 5.26 -23.51
CA PHE A 12 7.23 3.99 -23.18
C PHE A 12 7.21 3.07 -24.42
N SER A 13 7.93 1.95 -24.35
CA SER A 13 7.88 0.95 -25.42
C SER A 13 6.45 0.41 -25.49
N THR A 14 6.04 -0.10 -26.65
CA THR A 14 4.74 -0.77 -26.80
C THR A 14 4.56 -1.86 -25.72
N LEU A 15 5.64 -2.50 -25.29
CA LEU A 15 5.65 -3.48 -24.21
C LEU A 15 5.25 -2.90 -22.86
N ASP A 16 5.74 -1.71 -22.51
CA ASP A 16 5.46 -1.07 -21.22
C ASP A 16 4.00 -0.64 -21.13
N TYR A 17 3.42 -0.15 -22.23
CA TYR A 17 1.99 0.13 -22.33
C TYR A 17 1.14 -1.15 -22.19
N VAL A 18 1.54 -2.24 -22.85
CA VAL A 18 0.83 -3.52 -22.75
C VAL A 18 0.86 -4.04 -21.32
N LEU A 19 2.02 -3.98 -20.65
CA LEU A 19 2.16 -4.38 -19.24
C LEU A 19 1.27 -3.53 -18.33
N LEU A 20 1.28 -2.21 -18.49
CA LEU A 20 0.45 -1.29 -17.71
C LEU A 20 -1.04 -1.57 -17.89
N VAL A 21 -1.50 -1.72 -19.13
CA VAL A 21 -2.91 -2.02 -19.42
C VAL A 21 -3.29 -3.39 -18.86
N SER A 22 -2.40 -4.38 -18.96
CA SER A 22 -2.65 -5.73 -18.45
C SER A 22 -2.80 -5.75 -16.93
N ILE A 23 -1.93 -5.06 -16.19
CA ILE A 23 -1.96 -5.08 -14.72
C ILE A 23 -3.17 -4.31 -14.17
N LEU A 24 -3.56 -3.21 -14.82
CA LEU A 24 -4.79 -2.49 -14.50
C LEU A 24 -6.03 -3.32 -14.80
N SER A 25 -6.05 -4.01 -15.95
CA SER A 25 -7.18 -4.87 -16.34
C SER A 25 -7.34 -6.04 -15.38
N ILE A 26 -6.25 -6.70 -14.98
CA ILE A 26 -6.29 -7.81 -14.01
C ILE A 26 -6.83 -7.30 -12.66
N SER A 27 -6.34 -6.15 -12.18
CA SER A 27 -6.80 -5.55 -10.92
C SER A 27 -8.30 -5.20 -10.98
N PHE A 28 -8.75 -4.64 -12.09
CA PHE A 28 -10.15 -4.32 -12.32
C PHE A 28 -11.04 -5.57 -12.35
N ILE A 29 -10.62 -6.63 -13.04
CA ILE A 29 -11.36 -7.90 -13.14
C ILE A 29 -11.49 -8.55 -11.76
N ILE A 30 -10.41 -8.58 -10.97
CA ILE A 30 -10.43 -9.15 -9.61
C ILE A 30 -11.40 -8.36 -8.71
N GLY A 31 -11.35 -7.03 -8.78
CA GLY A 31 -12.31 -6.17 -8.07
C GLY A 31 -13.75 -6.47 -8.46
N LEU A 32 -14.04 -6.50 -9.77
CA LEU A 32 -15.37 -6.75 -10.29
C LEU A 32 -15.92 -8.14 -9.91
N ILE A 33 -15.10 -9.19 -9.97
CA ILE A 33 -15.50 -10.53 -9.52
C ILE A 33 -15.83 -10.53 -8.02
N THR A 34 -15.02 -9.85 -7.21
CA THR A 34 -15.20 -9.78 -5.75
C THR A 34 -16.46 -8.98 -5.39
N SER A 35 -16.67 -7.85 -6.05
CA SER A 35 -17.84 -7.00 -5.90
C SER A 35 -19.14 -7.74 -6.23
N LEU A 36 -19.14 -8.53 -7.30
CA LEU A 36 -20.30 -9.36 -7.71
C LEU A 36 -20.54 -10.55 -6.76
N LYS A 37 -19.51 -11.08 -6.11
CA LYS A 37 -19.62 -12.26 -5.25
C LYS A 37 -20.32 -11.96 -3.91
N GLY A 38 -20.34 -10.69 -3.50
CA GLY A 38 -21.07 -10.18 -2.34
C GLY A 38 -20.52 -10.71 -1.00
N ASN A 39 -19.99 -9.82 -0.17
CA ASN A 39 -19.40 -10.21 1.11
C ASN A 39 -20.48 -10.43 2.19
N LYS A 40 -20.42 -11.57 2.88
CA LYS A 40 -21.30 -11.89 4.00
C LYS A 40 -20.57 -11.55 5.30
N SER A 41 -21.03 -10.54 6.04
CA SER A 41 -20.47 -10.08 7.33
C SER A 41 -19.09 -9.36 7.29
N PRO A 42 -18.90 -8.27 8.06
CA PRO A 42 -17.61 -7.57 8.18
C PRO A 42 -16.46 -8.45 8.69
N GLU A 43 -16.75 -9.45 9.54
CA GLU A 43 -15.73 -10.35 10.07
C GLU A 43 -15.20 -11.31 9.00
N GLU A 44 -16.07 -11.79 8.10
CA GLU A 44 -15.65 -12.63 6.97
C GLU A 44 -14.80 -11.82 5.99
N PHE A 45 -15.16 -10.56 5.75
CA PHE A 45 -14.41 -9.67 4.87
C PHE A 45 -13.04 -9.29 5.44
N LEU A 46 -12.97 -8.88 6.70
CA LEU A 46 -11.73 -8.39 7.32
C LEU A 46 -10.79 -9.51 7.79
N LEU A 47 -11.34 -10.64 8.25
CA LEU A 47 -10.56 -11.73 8.85
C LEU A 47 -10.53 -13.00 7.99
N GLY A 48 -11.31 -13.08 6.90
CA GLY A 48 -11.37 -14.27 6.05
C GLY A 48 -11.77 -15.52 6.82
N ASN A 49 -12.70 -15.37 7.77
CA ASN A 49 -13.09 -16.43 8.72
C ASN A 49 -11.90 -17.00 9.52
N ARG A 50 -10.84 -16.19 9.73
CA ARG A 50 -9.57 -16.55 10.40
C ARG A 50 -8.86 -17.78 9.81
N ASN A 51 -9.18 -18.14 8.57
CA ASN A 51 -8.63 -19.30 7.87
C ASN A 51 -7.56 -18.93 6.82
N PHE A 52 -7.07 -17.69 6.84
CA PHE A 52 -5.97 -17.31 5.95
C PHE A 52 -4.68 -18.06 6.30
N SER A 53 -4.06 -18.66 5.28
CA SER A 53 -2.73 -19.24 5.42
C SER A 53 -1.73 -18.16 5.83
N PRO A 54 -0.79 -18.43 6.76
CA PRO A 54 0.20 -17.46 7.21
C PRO A 54 1.02 -16.89 6.05
N ILE A 55 1.27 -17.69 5.00
CA ILE A 55 1.99 -17.26 3.80
C ILE A 55 1.20 -16.15 3.07
N SER A 56 -0.11 -16.30 2.94
CA SER A 56 -0.99 -15.31 2.29
C SER A 56 -1.02 -14.01 3.07
N VAL A 57 -1.05 -14.09 4.41
CA VAL A 57 -1.02 -12.92 5.29
C VAL A 57 0.33 -12.21 5.17
N SER A 58 1.45 -12.95 5.21
CA SER A 58 2.78 -12.38 5.03
C SER A 58 2.94 -11.68 3.68
N MET A 59 2.46 -12.28 2.59
CA MET A 59 2.48 -11.65 1.27
C MET A 59 1.71 -10.33 1.25
N SER A 60 0.50 -10.29 1.83
CA SER A 60 -0.27 -9.04 1.94
C SER A 60 0.45 -7.98 2.78
N LEU A 61 1.08 -8.37 3.88
CA LEU A 61 1.86 -7.45 4.72
C LEU A 61 3.08 -6.88 3.97
N LEU A 62 3.77 -7.72 3.19
CA LEU A 62 4.89 -7.28 2.36
C LEU A 62 4.42 -6.27 1.30
N THR A 63 3.30 -6.56 0.63
CA THR A 63 2.70 -5.64 -0.35
C THR A 63 2.36 -4.29 0.28
N THR A 64 1.89 -4.25 1.53
CA THR A 64 1.60 -2.98 2.22
C THR A 64 2.86 -2.15 2.51
N ILE A 65 4.01 -2.78 2.78
CA ILE A 65 5.26 -2.07 3.09
C ILE A 65 5.92 -1.53 1.81
N ILE A 66 5.77 -2.25 0.70
CA ILE A 66 6.37 -1.90 -0.58
C ILE A 66 5.49 -0.88 -1.29
N SER A 67 5.97 0.36 -1.39
CA SER A 67 5.30 1.45 -2.09
C SER A 67 6.25 2.12 -3.09
N ALA A 68 5.71 2.58 -4.21
CA ALA A 68 6.46 3.33 -5.22
C ALA A 68 7.11 4.59 -4.63
N VAL A 69 6.42 5.27 -3.70
CA VAL A 69 6.97 6.44 -2.99
C VAL A 69 8.20 6.07 -2.18
N ASN A 70 8.15 4.92 -1.50
CA ASN A 70 9.26 4.44 -0.67
C ASN A 70 10.48 4.07 -1.53
N ILE A 71 10.26 3.41 -2.67
CA ILE A 71 11.33 3.03 -3.60
C ILE A 71 12.03 4.29 -4.14
N VAL A 72 11.27 5.21 -4.73
CA VAL A 72 11.83 6.46 -5.29
C VAL A 72 12.50 7.31 -4.21
N GLY A 73 11.91 7.35 -3.01
CA GLY A 73 12.46 8.07 -1.85
C GLY A 73 13.82 7.52 -1.42
N ILE A 74 13.91 6.21 -1.18
CA ILE A 74 15.16 5.55 -0.75
C ILE A 74 16.24 5.69 -1.82
N THR A 75 15.92 5.50 -3.11
CA THR A 75 16.91 5.64 -4.18
C THR A 75 17.44 7.06 -4.30
N THR A 76 16.57 8.07 -4.13
CA THR A 76 16.96 9.48 -4.18
C THR A 76 17.86 9.83 -2.99
N GLU A 77 17.53 9.35 -1.80
CA GLU A 77 18.34 9.58 -0.60
C GLU A 77 19.73 8.96 -0.74
N VAL A 78 19.82 7.71 -1.22
CA VAL A 78 21.11 7.04 -1.43
C VAL A 78 21.93 7.73 -2.51
N TYR A 79 21.28 8.29 -3.54
CA TYR A 79 21.96 9.04 -4.59
C TYR A 79 22.57 10.36 -4.08
N VAL A 80 21.88 11.08 -3.19
CA VAL A 80 22.32 12.39 -2.70
C VAL A 80 23.24 12.29 -1.47
N TYR A 81 22.88 11.44 -0.50
CA TYR A 81 23.52 11.37 0.83
C TYR A 81 24.29 10.06 1.10
N GLY A 82 24.26 9.11 0.15
CA GLY A 82 24.97 7.84 0.26
C GLY A 82 24.27 6.81 1.17
N THR A 83 25.03 5.86 1.72
CA THR A 83 24.48 4.69 2.43
C THR A 83 24.05 4.97 3.88
N GLN A 84 23.87 6.23 4.27
CA GLN A 84 23.51 6.62 5.63
C GLN A 84 22.13 6.08 6.06
N LEU A 85 21.22 5.86 5.11
CA LEU A 85 19.88 5.31 5.36
C LEU A 85 19.87 3.77 5.51
N SER A 86 20.99 3.08 5.24
CA SER A 86 21.08 1.61 5.34
C SER A 86 20.73 1.02 6.72
N PRO A 87 21.02 1.66 7.88
CA PRO A 87 20.63 1.14 9.19
C PRO A 87 19.11 1.05 9.41
N MET A 88 18.32 1.81 8.63
CA MET A 88 16.85 1.74 8.69
C MET A 88 16.34 0.31 8.42
N SER A 89 16.97 -0.41 7.49
CA SER A 89 16.61 -1.79 7.17
C SER A 89 16.83 -2.73 8.36
N LEU A 90 17.92 -2.54 9.10
CA LEU A 90 18.21 -3.31 10.32
C LEU A 90 17.19 -2.99 11.43
N GLY A 91 16.79 -1.72 11.55
CA GLY A 91 15.73 -1.28 12.46
C GLY A 91 14.38 -1.96 12.15
N CYS A 92 14.01 -2.06 10.87
CA CYS A 92 12.81 -2.77 10.45
C CYS A 92 12.85 -4.26 10.83
N MET A 93 13.99 -4.94 10.61
CA MET A 93 14.16 -6.35 11.00
C MET A 93 14.03 -6.54 12.52
N ALA A 94 14.68 -5.67 13.31
CA ALA A 94 14.58 -5.69 14.76
C ALA A 94 13.15 -5.42 15.25
N GLY A 95 12.42 -4.50 14.61
CA GLY A 95 11.03 -4.19 14.92
C GLY A 95 10.09 -5.37 14.67
N ILE A 96 10.30 -6.12 13.58
CA ILE A 96 9.53 -7.35 13.29
C ILE A 96 9.81 -8.40 14.36
N ALA A 97 11.08 -8.62 14.71
CA ALA A 97 11.45 -9.56 15.76
C ALA A 97 10.82 -9.19 17.12
N PHE A 98 10.86 -7.91 17.49
CA PHE A 98 10.22 -7.40 18.70
C PHE A 98 8.70 -7.62 18.68
N SER A 99 8.05 -7.35 17.55
CA SER A 99 6.60 -7.53 17.39
C SER A 99 6.18 -8.98 17.61
N ILE A 100 6.95 -9.95 17.09
CA ILE A 100 6.68 -11.37 17.26
C ILE A 100 6.78 -11.79 18.73
N VAL A 101 7.77 -11.28 19.46
CA VAL A 101 8.02 -11.68 20.86
C VAL A 101 7.08 -10.99 21.84
N VAL A 102 6.71 -9.72 21.60
CA VAL A 102 6.00 -8.90 22.59
C VAL A 102 4.57 -8.58 22.17
N ILE A 103 4.34 -8.17 20.92
CA ILE A 103 3.05 -7.63 20.48
C ILE A 103 2.07 -8.76 20.13
N ILE A 104 2.50 -9.75 19.34
CA ILE A 104 1.65 -10.89 18.95
C ILE A 104 1.07 -11.65 20.14
N PRO A 105 1.85 -12.08 21.17
CA PRO A 105 1.28 -12.86 22.28
C PRO A 105 0.30 -12.06 23.13
N VAL A 106 0.44 -10.73 23.16
CA VAL A 106 -0.49 -9.86 23.88
C VAL A 106 -1.77 -9.69 23.07
N ILE A 107 -1.72 -9.38 21.77
CA ILE A 107 -2.90 -8.98 21.00
C ILE A 107 -3.68 -10.16 20.43
N TYR A 108 -3.01 -11.23 20.00
CA TYR A 108 -3.63 -12.39 19.37
C TYR A 108 -4.75 -13.05 20.21
N PRO A 109 -4.61 -13.26 21.54
CA PRO A 109 -5.67 -13.89 22.33
C PRO A 109 -6.91 -13.01 22.54
N LEU A 110 -6.81 -11.69 22.40
CA LEU A 110 -7.96 -10.79 22.57
C LEU A 110 -8.93 -10.81 21.37
N LYS A 111 -8.55 -11.45 20.26
CA LYS A 111 -9.40 -11.64 19.07
C LYS A 111 -10.01 -10.34 18.51
N LEU A 112 -9.34 -9.20 18.72
CA LEU A 112 -9.81 -7.88 18.28
C LEU A 112 -9.86 -7.78 16.76
N ILE A 113 -10.83 -7.01 16.25
CA ILE A 113 -10.96 -6.70 14.82
C ILE A 113 -10.10 -5.47 14.48
N SER A 114 -9.96 -4.53 15.42
CA SER A 114 -9.13 -3.33 15.26
C SER A 114 -8.13 -3.20 16.40
N ILE A 115 -6.89 -2.81 16.08
CA ILE A 115 -5.86 -2.62 17.10
C ILE A 115 -6.17 -1.45 18.04
N HIS A 116 -6.97 -0.47 17.59
CA HIS A 116 -7.37 0.65 18.42
C HIS A 116 -8.35 0.24 19.53
N GLU A 117 -9.07 -0.87 19.36
CA GLU A 117 -9.96 -1.44 20.38
C GLU A 117 -9.20 -1.87 21.63
N TYR A 118 -7.92 -2.22 21.49
CA TYR A 118 -7.05 -2.55 22.62
C TYR A 118 -6.94 -1.39 23.63
N ILE A 119 -7.04 -0.15 23.16
CA ILE A 119 -6.89 1.05 23.99
C ILE A 119 -8.09 1.22 24.92
N ASP A 120 -9.29 0.92 24.43
CA ASP A 120 -10.48 0.92 25.26
C ASP A 120 -10.44 -0.22 26.29
N LEU A 121 -10.02 -1.42 25.89
CA LEU A 121 -9.86 -2.54 26.81
C LEU A 121 -8.80 -2.31 27.89
N ARG A 122 -7.72 -1.58 27.57
CA ARG A 122 -6.64 -1.32 28.53
C ARG A 122 -6.91 -0.13 29.44
N PHE A 123 -7.48 0.94 28.90
CA PHE A 123 -7.63 2.22 29.62
C PHE A 123 -9.09 2.58 29.96
N HIS A 124 -10.07 1.77 29.55
CA HIS A 124 -11.51 2.03 29.70
C HIS A 124 -11.91 3.43 29.20
N ALA A 125 -11.28 3.85 28.09
CA ALA A 125 -11.32 5.20 27.57
C ALA A 125 -11.84 5.20 26.12
N PRO A 126 -13.16 5.07 25.90
CA PRO A 126 -13.74 4.91 24.56
C PRO A 126 -13.53 6.16 23.70
N ARG A 127 -13.46 7.35 24.34
CA ARG A 127 -13.16 8.62 23.66
C ARG A 127 -11.76 8.61 23.03
N LEU A 128 -10.78 8.00 23.68
CA LEU A 128 -9.41 7.92 23.18
C LEU A 128 -9.32 6.94 22.00
N GLN A 129 -10.01 5.80 22.06
CA GLN A 129 -10.10 4.86 20.94
C GLN A 129 -10.66 5.54 19.69
N ILE A 130 -11.78 6.25 19.82
CA ILE A 130 -12.41 6.95 18.69
C ILE A 130 -11.46 8.00 18.13
N PHE A 131 -10.85 8.82 18.99
CA PHE A 131 -9.89 9.84 18.58
C PHE A 131 -8.71 9.25 17.80
N MET A 132 -8.12 8.16 18.29
CA MET A 132 -7.01 7.49 17.62
C MET A 132 -7.41 6.86 16.29
N THR A 133 -8.62 6.29 16.22
CA THR A 133 -9.17 5.73 14.97
C THR A 133 -9.38 6.83 13.92
N ILE A 134 -9.88 8.00 14.33
CA ILE A 134 -10.08 9.16 13.44
C ILE A 134 -8.73 9.68 12.92
N ILE A 135 -7.74 9.85 13.80
CA ILE A 135 -6.40 10.32 13.41
C ILE A 135 -5.73 9.32 12.46
N ALA A 136 -5.79 8.03 12.78
CA ALA A 136 -5.22 6.99 11.94
C ALA A 136 -5.90 6.94 10.57
N GLY A 137 -7.23 7.04 10.53
CA GLY A 137 -8.00 7.11 9.29
C GLY A 137 -7.66 8.33 8.45
N PHE A 138 -7.55 9.50 9.08
CA PHE A 138 -7.14 10.73 8.39
C PHE A 138 -5.72 10.63 7.83
N ASN A 139 -4.77 10.15 8.62
CA ASN A 139 -3.39 9.95 8.18
C ASN A 139 -3.31 8.97 7.00
N ALA A 140 -4.04 7.85 7.07
CA ALA A 140 -4.13 6.89 5.97
C ALA A 140 -4.69 7.53 4.69
N HIS A 141 -5.70 8.39 4.80
CA HIS A 141 -6.28 9.07 3.64
C HIS A 141 -5.31 10.05 2.97
N VAL A 142 -4.59 10.84 3.78
CA VAL A 142 -3.54 11.75 3.29
C VAL A 142 -2.43 10.96 2.60
N TRP A 143 -2.00 9.85 3.19
CA TRP A 143 -0.95 9.00 2.63
C TRP A 143 -1.35 8.39 1.28
N ILE A 144 -2.56 7.85 1.15
CA ILE A 144 -3.07 7.30 -0.11
C ILE A 144 -3.15 8.39 -1.19
N GLY A 145 -3.60 9.60 -0.83
CA GLY A 145 -3.61 10.75 -1.75
C GLY A 145 -2.22 11.12 -2.27
N LEU A 146 -1.22 11.18 -1.37
CA LEU A 146 0.17 11.43 -1.74
C LEU A 146 0.74 10.32 -2.63
N ALA A 147 0.44 9.05 -2.33
CA ALA A 147 0.87 7.91 -3.12
C ALA A 147 0.27 7.93 -4.54
N LEU A 148 -1.03 8.24 -4.67
CA LEU A 148 -1.70 8.39 -5.96
C LEU A 148 -1.13 9.55 -6.78
N TYR A 149 -0.82 10.66 -6.12
CA TYR A 149 -0.20 11.82 -6.78
C TYR A 149 1.21 11.49 -7.29
N ALA A 150 2.06 10.90 -6.44
CA ALA A 150 3.43 10.55 -6.79
C ALA A 150 3.49 9.52 -7.93
N THR A 151 2.65 8.49 -7.89
CA THR A 151 2.56 7.47 -8.95
C THR A 151 2.07 8.05 -10.28
N SER A 152 1.06 8.92 -10.25
CA SER A 152 0.55 9.57 -11.45
C SER A 152 1.54 10.56 -12.05
N LEU A 153 2.30 11.27 -11.21
CA LEU A 153 3.37 12.17 -11.65
C LEU A 153 4.51 11.40 -12.32
N ALA A 154 4.95 10.31 -11.70
CA ALA A 154 5.97 9.43 -12.28
C ALA A 154 5.54 8.88 -13.65
N LEU A 155 4.28 8.51 -13.77
CA LEU A 155 3.74 7.94 -15.01
C LEU A 155 3.54 8.99 -16.12
N SER A 156 3.13 10.21 -15.75
CA SER A 156 3.04 11.35 -16.65
C SER A 156 4.40 11.88 -17.11
N ALA A 157 5.49 11.58 -16.37
CA ALA A 157 6.84 11.99 -16.78
C ALA A 157 7.38 11.16 -17.96
N VAL A 158 6.89 9.92 -18.13
CA VAL A 158 7.39 8.99 -19.15
C VAL A 158 6.37 8.80 -20.28
N SER A 159 5.11 9.17 -20.09
CA SER A 159 4.03 9.10 -21.08
C SER A 159 3.57 10.49 -21.52
N PRO A 160 3.16 10.71 -22.79
CA PRO A 160 2.64 12.01 -23.27
C PRO A 160 1.23 12.35 -22.75
N ILE A 161 0.64 11.49 -21.91
CA ILE A 161 -0.71 11.65 -21.36
C ILE A 161 -0.67 12.58 -20.13
N SER A 162 -1.67 13.44 -19.98
CA SER A 162 -1.80 14.34 -18.83
C SER A 162 -1.89 13.60 -17.49
N PHE A 163 -1.20 14.10 -16.47
CA PHE A 163 -1.24 13.59 -15.10
C PHE A 163 -2.67 13.46 -14.54
N THR A 164 -3.59 14.35 -14.92
CA THR A 164 -4.99 14.31 -14.46
C THR A 164 -5.71 13.05 -14.93
N VAL A 165 -5.43 12.59 -16.16
CA VAL A 165 -6.03 11.37 -16.71
C VAL A 165 -5.52 10.16 -15.94
N PHE A 166 -4.22 10.10 -15.63
CA PHE A 166 -3.66 9.01 -14.83
C PHE A 166 -4.23 8.96 -13.41
N ILE A 167 -4.41 10.10 -12.76
CA ILE A 167 -5.05 10.17 -11.43
C ILE A 167 -6.46 9.58 -11.48
N LEU A 168 -7.27 9.94 -12.49
CA LEU A 168 -8.64 9.43 -12.63
C LEU A 168 -8.67 7.93 -12.95
N VAL A 169 -7.81 7.46 -13.84
CA VAL A 169 -7.75 6.04 -14.23
C VAL A 169 -7.26 5.17 -13.07
N ILE A 170 -6.13 5.51 -12.45
CA ILE A 170 -5.58 4.74 -11.33
C ILE A 170 -6.54 4.81 -10.14
N GLY A 171 -7.09 5.99 -9.83
CA GLY A 171 -8.06 6.17 -8.74
C GLY A 171 -9.33 5.34 -8.92
N SER A 172 -9.89 5.31 -10.14
CA SER A 172 -11.08 4.50 -10.43
C SER A 172 -10.80 3.00 -10.33
N VAL A 173 -9.69 2.51 -10.90
CA VAL A 173 -9.29 1.10 -10.80
C VAL A 173 -9.04 0.70 -9.35
N CYS A 174 -8.34 1.52 -8.56
CA CYS A 174 -8.09 1.26 -7.14
C CYS A 174 -9.39 1.23 -6.31
N THR A 175 -10.34 2.12 -6.61
CA THR A 175 -11.64 2.14 -5.93
C THR A 175 -12.42 0.86 -6.23
N ILE A 176 -12.47 0.45 -7.49
CA ILE A 176 -13.18 -0.76 -7.93
C ILE A 176 -12.50 -2.03 -7.41
N TYR A 177 -11.17 -2.05 -7.36
CA TYR A 177 -10.42 -3.14 -6.75
C TYR A 177 -10.75 -3.32 -5.25
N SER A 178 -10.97 -2.20 -4.55
CA SER A 178 -11.22 -2.21 -3.11
C SER A 178 -12.69 -2.44 -2.72
N THR A 179 -13.62 -2.35 -3.70
CA THR A 179 -15.08 -2.43 -3.49
C THR A 179 -15.60 -3.84 -3.76
#